data_AF-S9UVD7-F1
#
_entry.id   AF-S9UVD7-F1
#
_cell.length_a   1.000
_cell.length_b   1.000
_cell.length_c   1.000
_cell.angle_alpha   90.00
_cell.angle_beta   90.00
_cell.angle_gamma   90.00
#
_symmetry.space_group_name_H-M   'P 1'
#
loop_
_entity.id
_entity.type
_entity.pdbx_description
1 polymer ?
#
loop_
_entity_poly.entity_id
_entity_poly.type
_entity_poly.pdbx_seq_one_letter_code
_entity_poly.pdbx_strand_id
1 'polypeptide(L)' 'MRVKAVMSQKSDVRALGNAKLSSISGKEKIQVTLFVKPLETALFVEGTMHGYKMTYDALKDALE' A
#
# COMPACT_ATOMS: atom_id res chain seq x y z
N MET A 1 4.85 -4.51 -10.31
CA MET A 1 3.45 -4.50 -9.82
C MET A 1 3.27 -3.36 -8.82
N ARG A 2 2.24 -2.52 -8.97
CA ARG A 2 1.86 -1.53 -7.96
C ARG A 2 0.78 -2.12 -7.07
N VAL A 3 1.02 -2.11 -5.76
CA VAL A 3 0.08 -2.56 -4.74
C VAL A 3 -0.37 -1.33 -3.95
N LYS A 4 -1.68 -1.17 -3.79
CA LYS A 4 -2.27 -0.08 -3.01
C LYS A 4 -3.31 -0.64 -2.04
N ALA A 5 -3.20 -0.25 -0.77
CA ALA A 5 -4.20 -0.47 0.26
C ALA A 5 -4.79 0.88 0.68
N VAL A 6 -6.11 0.95 0.85
CA VAL A 6 -6.79 2.05 1.55
C VAL A 6 -7.58 1.43 2.70
N MET A 7 -7.39 1.94 3.91
CA MET A 7 -7.97 1.40 5.14
C MET A 7 -8.51 2.50 6.05
N SER A 8 -9.33 2.12 7.03
CA SER A 8 -9.86 3.04 8.04
C SER A 8 -8.73 3.61 8.91
N GLN A 9 -8.91 4.83 9.43
CA GLN A 9 -8.05 5.39 10.49
C GLN A 9 -7.97 4.55 11.76
N LYS A 10 -8.94 3.67 12.01
CA LYS A 10 -8.92 2.78 13.17
C LYS A 10 -7.84 1.69 13.05
N SER A 11 -7.22 1.54 11.89
CA SER A 11 -6.15 0.56 11.65
C SER A 11 -4.90 0.97 12.43
N ASP A 12 -4.33 0.02 13.15
CA ASP A 12 -3.04 0.16 13.81
C ASP A 12 -1.99 -0.53 12.95
N VAL A 13 -1.32 0.25 12.10
CA VAL A 13 -0.41 -0.28 11.09
C VAL A 13 0.85 0.55 10.93
N ARG A 14 1.93 -0.11 10.56
CA ARG A 14 3.18 0.52 10.10
C ARG A 14 3.53 0.07 8.69
N ALA A 15 3.99 1.00 7.86
CA ALA A 15 4.60 0.64 6.58
C ALA A 15 5.95 -0.02 6.81
N LEU A 16 6.25 -1.04 6.00
CA LEU A 16 7.53 -1.74 6.02
C LEU A 16 8.33 -1.47 4.75
N GLY A 17 9.66 -1.57 4.85
CA GLY A 17 10.56 -1.42 3.71
C GLY A 17 10.38 -0.09 2.99
N ASN A 18 10.11 -0.15 1.69
CA ASN A 18 9.91 1.00 0.81
C ASN A 18 8.42 1.34 0.57
N ALA A 19 7.49 0.73 1.33
CA ALA A 19 6.09 1.08 1.26
C ALA A 19 5.85 2.52 1.78
N LYS A 20 5.01 3.28 1.08
CA LYS A 20 4.67 4.66 1.45
C LYS A 20 3.32 4.71 2.12
N LEU A 21 3.27 5.17 3.36
CA LEU A 21 2.05 5.43 4.12
C LEU A 21 1.66 6.91 4.03
N SER A 22 0.40 7.20 3.73
CA SER A 22 -0.15 8.55 3.73
C SER A 22 -1.59 8.59 4.25
N SER A 23 -1.96 9.70 4.87
CA SER A 23 -3.36 9.97 5.25
C SER A 23 -4.09 10.62 4.08
N ILE A 24 -5.27 10.13 3.72
CA ILE A 24 -6.11 10.66 2.64
C ILE A 24 -7.51 11.04 3.16
N SER A 25 -8.31 11.74 2.34
CA SER A 25 -9.67 12.19 2.68
C SER A 25 -9.72 12.97 3.99
N GLY A 26 -8.96 14.07 4.10
CA GLY A 26 -8.99 14.91 5.31
C GLY A 26 -8.47 14.23 6.58
N LYS A 27 -7.64 13.18 6.44
CA LYS A 27 -7.25 12.27 7.52
C LYS A 27 -8.42 11.42 8.03
N GLU A 28 -9.21 10.82 7.14
CA GLU A 28 -10.20 9.80 7.53
C GLU A 28 -9.78 8.38 7.12
N LYS A 29 -8.80 8.27 6.22
CA LYS A 29 -8.30 6.99 5.75
C LYS A 29 -6.78 6.98 5.69
N ILE A 30 -6.22 5.80 5.84
CA ILE A 30 -4.81 5.52 5.67
C ILE A 30 -4.64 4.84 4.31
N GLN A 31 -3.69 5.31 3.52
CA GLN A 31 -3.31 4.70 2.25
C GLN A 31 -1.88 4.18 2.36
N VAL A 32 -1.63 2.96 1.92
CA VAL A 32 -0.29 2.40 1.77
C VAL A 32 -0.07 2.01 0.31
N THR A 33 1.01 2.48 -0.29
CA THR A 33 1.38 2.16 -1.69
C THR A 33 2.77 1.57 -1.75
N LEU A 34 2.94 0.49 -2.51
CA LEU A 34 4.21 -0.16 -2.76
C LEU A 34 4.37 -0.50 -4.24
N PHE A 35 5.60 -0.43 -4.74
CA PHE A 35 5.97 -0.98 -6.04
C PHE A 35 6.90 -2.17 -5.83
N VAL A 36 6.52 -3.32 -6.42
CA VAL A 36 7.29 -4.56 -6.39
C VAL A 36 7.84 -4.81 -7.79
N LYS A 37 9.16 -4.93 -7.93
CA LYS A 37 9.81 -5.23 -9.22
C LYS A 37 9.57 -6.70 -9.63
N PRO A 38 9.77 -7.05 -10.92
CA PRO A 38 9.74 -8.44 -11.33
C PRO A 38 10.73 -9.28 -10.52
N LEU A 39 10.30 -10.49 -10.13
CA LEU A 39 11.09 -11.46 -9.35
C LEU A 39 11.54 -10.97 -7.95
N GLU A 40 10.99 -9.87 -7.46
CA GLU A 40 11.28 -9.34 -6.13
C GLU A 40 10.19 -9.75 -5.13
N THR A 41 10.59 -9.96 -3.88
CA THR A 41 9.68 -9.95 -2.73
C THR A 41 9.94 -8.70 -1.90
N ALA A 42 8.89 -7.94 -1.60
CA ALA A 42 8.99 -6.71 -0.83
C ALA A 42 7.99 -6.70 0.33
N LEU A 43 8.42 -6.19 1.48
CA LEU A 43 7.57 -6.00 2.65
C LEU A 43 6.61 -4.82 2.40
N PHE A 44 5.40 -4.91 2.95
CA PHE A 44 4.33 -3.95 2.66
C PHE A 44 3.85 -3.21 3.92
N VAL A 45 3.13 -3.90 4.78
CA VAL A 45 2.52 -3.33 5.99
C VAL A 45 2.47 -4.40 7.08
N GLU A 46 2.56 -3.97 8.33
CA GLU A 46 2.41 -4.83 9.50
C GLU A 46 1.47 -4.18 10.51
N GLY A 47 0.69 -5.01 11.22
CA GLY A 47 -0.29 -4.60 12.21
C GLY A 47 -1.69 -5.07 11.88
N THR A 48 -2.70 -4.38 12.40
CA THR A 48 -4.12 -4.73 12.26
C THR A 48 -4.83 -3.77 11.31
N MET A 49 -5.27 -4.28 10.15
CA MET A 49 -6.00 -3.51 9.15
C MET A 49 -7.51 -3.58 9.37
N HIS A 50 -8.19 -2.43 9.42
CA HIS A 50 -9.65 -2.34 9.57
C HIS A 50 -10.32 -1.74 8.33
N GLY A 51 -11.35 -2.39 7.81
CA GLY A 51 -12.20 -1.88 6.72
C GLY A 51 -11.40 -1.49 5.48
N TYR A 52 -10.57 -2.41 4.98
CA TYR A 52 -9.60 -2.11 3.93
C TYR A 52 -10.07 -2.55 2.53
N LYS A 53 -9.56 -1.86 1.51
CA LYS A 53 -9.67 -2.22 0.10
C LYS A 53 -8.29 -2.23 -0.54
N MET A 54 -8.02 -3.29 -1.29
CA MET A 54 -6.77 -3.47 -2.04
C MET A 54 -7.00 -3.21 -3.54
N THR A 55 -6.02 -2.61 -4.20
CA THR A 55 -5.96 -2.42 -5.65
C THR A 55 -4.58 -2.84 -6.14
N TYR A 56 -4.55 -3.56 -7.26
CA TYR A 56 -3.34 -4.09 -7.88
C TYR A 56 -3.30 -3.67 -9.34
N ASP A 57 -2.25 -2.96 -9.73
CA ASP A 57 -2.07 -2.48 -11.09
C ASP A 57 -0.75 -3.02 -11.67
N ALA A 58 -0.82 -3.57 -12.88
CA ALA A 58 0.37 -3.71 -13.70
C ALA A 58 0.77 -2.31 -14.20
N LEU A 59 1.98 -1.84 -13.85
CA LEU A 59 2.53 -0.68 -14.56
C LEU A 59 2.82 -1.16 -15.99
N LYS A 60 2.11 -0.60 -16.97
CA LYS A 60 2.29 -0.97 -18.39
C LYS A 60 3.68 -0.62 -18.94
N ASP A 61 4.43 0.25 -18.26
CA ASP A 61 5.60 0.92 -18.86
C ASP A 61 6.93 0.58 -18.16
N ALA A 62 7.10 -0.65 -17.65
CA ALA A 62 8.39 -1.08 -17.06
C ALA A 62 9.26 -1.89 -18.05
N LEU A 63 8.96 -1.83 -19.36
CA LEU A 63 9.67 -2.54 -20.43
C LEU A 63 10.01 -1.64 -21.64
N GLU A 64 10.05 -0.31 -21.46
CA GLU A 64 10.67 0.61 -22.43
C GLU A 64 11.98 1.18 -21.89
#